data_AF-W0SDQ2-F1
#
_entry.id   AF-W0SDQ2-F1
#
_cell.length_a   1.000
_cell.length_b   1.000
_cell.length_c   1.000
_cell.angle_alpha   90.00
_cell.angle_beta   90.00
_cell.angle_gamma   90.00
#
_symmetry.space_group_name_H-M   'P 1'
#
loop_
_entity.id
_entity.type
_entity.pdbx_description
1 polymer ?
#
loop_
_entity_poly.entity_id
_entity_poly.type
_entity_poly.pdbx_seq_one_letter_code
_entity_poly.pdbx_strand_id
1 'polypeptide(L)' 'MIVRRRTWFYRLAGQRFAHVITFENPITAAKVKEALGRTIGMPVELWGRST' A
#
# COMPACT_ATOMS: atom_id res chain seq x y z
N MET A 1 17.62 0.22 0.26
CA MET A 1 17.13 -1.16 0.01
C MET A 1 15.71 -1.10 -0.53
N ILE A 2 15.47 -1.56 -1.76
CA ILE A 2 14.13 -1.55 -2.37
C ILE A 2 13.40 -2.82 -1.93
N VAL A 3 12.42 -2.68 -1.02
CA VAL A 3 11.64 -3.81 -0.52
C VAL A 3 10.45 -4.05 -1.45
N ARG A 4 10.34 -5.28 -1.98
CA ARG A 4 9.21 -5.74 -2.80
C ARG A 4 8.35 -6.67 -1.97
N ARG A 5 7.05 -6.39 -1.86
CA ARG A 5 6.10 -7.22 -1.10
C ARG A 5 4.81 -7.37 -1.90
N ARG A 6 4.13 -8.50 -1.69
CA ARG A 6 2.80 -8.76 -2.26
C ARG A 6 1.71 -8.07 -1.46
N THR A 7 1.79 -8.11 -0.13
CA THR A 7 0.74 -7.57 0.75
C THR A 7 1.21 -6.29 1.42
N TRP A 8 0.38 -5.26 1.31
CA TRP A 8 0.58 -3.94 1.88
C TRP A 8 -0.65 -3.52 2.68
N PHE A 9 -0.41 -2.73 3.72
CA PHE A 9 -1.45 -2.05 4.47
C PHE A 9 -1.40 -0.57 4.18
N TYR A 10 -2.54 0.07 3.97
CA TYR A 10 -2.61 1.50 3.76
C TYR A 10 -3.74 2.12 4.56
N ARG A 11 -3.64 3.43 4.81
CA ARG A 11 -4.72 4.22 5.41
C ARG A 11 -4.89 5.53 4.66
N LEU A 12 -6.13 5.86 4.35
CA LEU A 12 -6.50 7.15 3.75
C LEU A 12 -6.78 8.19 4.84
N ALA A 13 -6.67 9.47 4.48
CA ALA A 13 -7.01 10.57 5.39
C ALA A 13 -8.47 10.46 5.85
N GLY A 14 -8.71 10.58 7.15
CA GLY A 14 -10.05 10.47 7.73
C GLY A 14 -10.56 9.04 7.93
N GLN A 15 -9.81 8.00 7.52
CA GLN A 15 -10.19 6.62 7.83
C GLN A 15 -9.65 6.15 9.17
N ARG A 16 -10.53 5.56 9.98
CA ARG A 16 -10.20 5.03 11.32
C ARG A 16 -9.41 3.72 11.27
N PHE A 17 -9.63 2.90 10.24
CA PHE A 17 -9.03 1.56 10.10
C PHE A 17 -8.01 1.52 8.96
N ALA A 18 -7.06 0.60 9.05
CA ALA A 18 -6.13 0.31 7.97
C ALA A 18 -6.75 -0.73 7.03
N HIS A 19 -6.51 -0.56 5.74
CA HIS A 19 -6.94 -1.48 4.69
C HIS A 19 -5.77 -2.33 4.22
N VAL A 20 -6.06 -3.54 3.76
CA VAL A 20 -5.07 -4.45 3.17
C VAL A 20 -5.26 -4.50 1.66
N ILE A 21 -4.16 -4.51 0.94
CA ILE A 21 -4.12 -4.75 -0.51
C ILE A 21 -3.06 -5.79 -0.82
N THR A 22 -3.43 -6.76 -1.66
CA THR A 22 -2.55 -7.84 -2.09
C THR A 22 -2.41 -7.80 -3.60
N PHE A 23 -1.16 -7.88 -4.05
CA PHE A 23 -0.79 -7.90 -5.46
C PHE A 23 -0.31 -9.29 -5.84
N GLU A 24 -0.64 -9.71 -7.06
CA GLU A 24 -0.20 -10.98 -7.64
C GLU A 24 1.34 -11.07 -7.68
N ASN A 25 1.97 -10.00 -8.16
CA ASN A 25 3.42 -9.86 -8.19
C ASN A 25 3.92 -9.00 -7.03
N PRO A 26 5.07 -9.32 -6.41
CA PRO A 26 5.63 -8.48 -5.36
C PRO A 26 6.08 -7.14 -5.94
N ILE A 27 5.45 -6.06 -5.48
CA ILE A 27 5.73 -4.70 -5.95
C ILE A 27 6.33 -3.83 -4.84
N THR A 28 6.92 -2.71 -5.26
CA THR A 28 7.56 -1.75 -4.36
C THR A 28 6.53 -0.80 -3.75
N ALA A 29 6.85 -0.20 -2.61
CA ALA A 29 6.02 0.82 -1.97
C ALA A 29 5.63 1.95 -2.93
N ALA A 30 6.54 2.36 -3.83
CA ALA A 30 6.27 3.39 -4.83
C ALA A 30 5.16 2.97 -5.80
N LYS A 31 5.22 1.76 -6.37
CA LYS A 31 4.16 1.25 -7.25
C LYS A 31 2.83 1.08 -6.52
N VAL A 32 2.86 0.72 -5.23
CA VAL A 32 1.64 0.65 -4.41
C VAL A 32 1.03 2.04 -4.26
N LYS A 33 1.82 3.08 -3.95
CA LYS A 33 1.35 4.46 -3.87
C LYS A 33 0.76 4.94 -5.20
N GLU A 34 1.40 4.64 -6.33
CA GLU A 34 0.87 4.99 -7.65
C GLU A 34 -0.47 4.29 -7.94
N ALA A 35 -0.57 2.99 -7.64
CA ALA A 35 -1.80 2.22 -7.80
C ALA A 35 -2.93 2.81 -6.94
N LEU A 36 -2.68 3.02 -5.64
CA LEU A 36 -3.66 3.60 -4.73
C LEU A 36 -4.06 5.02 -5.16
N GLY A 37 -3.09 5.84 -5.59
CA GLY A 37 -3.31 7.20 -6.08
C GLY A 37 -4.29 7.28 -7.25
N ARG A 38 -4.27 6.29 -8.15
CA ARG A 38 -5.19 6.23 -9.30
C ARG A 38 -6.59 5.73 -8.93
N THR A 39 -6.70 4.87 -7.93
CA THR A 39 -7.98 4.19 -7.63
C THR A 39 -8.77 4.90 -6.52
N ILE A 40 -8.09 5.32 -5.45
CA ILE A 40 -8.73 5.78 -4.21
C ILE A 40 -8.10 7.07 -3.65
N GLY A 41 -7.06 7.60 -4.30
CA GLY A 41 -6.33 8.79 -3.85
C GLY A 41 -5.05 8.46 -3.08
N MET A 42 -4.37 9.50 -2.57
CA MET A 42 -3.07 9.35 -1.91
C MET A 42 -3.22 8.82 -0.48
N PRO A 43 -2.61 7.67 -0.14
CA PRO A 43 -2.61 7.17 1.23
C PRO A 43 -1.73 8.03 2.14
N VAL A 44 -2.22 8.28 3.35
CA VAL A 44 -1.48 8.98 4.41
C VAL A 44 -0.42 8.07 4.99
N GLU A 45 -0.76 6.80 5.17
CA GLU A 45 0.13 5.80 5.75
C GLU A 45 0.21 4.57 4.83
N LEU A 46 1.41 4.03 4.66
CA LEU A 46 1.66 2.81 3.87
C LEU A 46 2.71 1.95 4.57
N TRP A 47 2.36 0.69 4.82
CA TRP A 47 3.15 -0.27 5.57
C TRP A 47 3.25 -1.59 4.81
N GLY A 48 4.41 -2.22 4.83
CA GLY A 48 4.58 -3.58 4.33
C GLY A 48 4.46 -4.59 5.48
N ARG A 49 3.74 -5.70 5.29
CA ARG A 49 3.81 -6.80 6.27
C ARG A 49 5.18 -7.46 6.19
N SER A 50 5.97 -7.45 7.26
CA SER A 50 7.07 -8.40 7.44
C SER A 50 6.46 -9.75 7.80
N THR A 51 6.29 -10.60 6.79
CA THR A 51 6.36 -12.04 7.00
C THR A 51 7.80 -12.42 7.24
#